data_AF-A0A499UAU9-F1
#
_entry.id   AF-A0A499UAU9-F1
#
_cell.length_a   1.000
_cell.length_b   1.000
_cell.length_c   1.000
_cell.angle_alpha   90.00
_cell.angle_beta   90.00
_cell.angle_gamma   90.00
#
_symmetry.space_group_name_H-M   'P 1'
#
loop_
_entity.id
_entity.type
_entity.pdbx_description
1 polymer ?
#
loop_
_entity_poly.entity_id
_entity_poly.type
_entity_poly.pdbx_seq_one_letter_code
_entity_poly.pdbx_strand_id
1 'polypeptide(L)'
;MRHKLARHANVGTAEDQAWDERLSALAQACRKVTQRHPWAAHLLFSRPAVTPDAVRAVDIIYTALIEAGVPEPEVPRLERLVSTFVIGFAASEASGRFAPGALDPRSRRGQLPDNELPGHSKLGPWLDLPVDLTAEFEADLEDIRRLVKTAARRQD
;
A
#
# COMPACT_ATOMS: atom_id res chain seq x y z
N MET A 1 -14.24 -33.38 29.64
CA MET A 1 -13.92 -31.93 29.53
C MET A 1 -12.62 -31.82 28.75
N ARG A 2 -12.62 -31.60 27.41
CA ARG A 2 -12.72 -30.31 26.68
C ARG A 2 -11.79 -29.25 27.30
N HIS A 3 -10.83 -28.57 26.66
CA HIS A 3 -10.32 -28.45 25.28
C HIS A 3 -8.90 -27.85 25.41
N LYS A 4 -7.90 -28.30 24.64
CA LYS A 4 -6.71 -27.49 24.33
C LYS A 4 -6.76 -27.19 22.84
N LEU A 5 -7.08 -25.94 22.50
CA LEU A 5 -7.04 -25.43 21.14
C LEU A 5 -5.59 -25.45 20.64
N ALA A 6 -5.36 -26.21 19.57
CA ALA A 6 -4.18 -26.06 18.73
C ALA A 6 -4.28 -24.70 18.00
N ARG A 7 -3.26 -23.84 18.20
CA ARG A 7 -3.03 -22.69 17.33
C ARG A 7 -2.60 -23.23 15.97
N HIS A 8 -3.47 -23.09 14.97
CA HIS A 8 -3.06 -23.27 13.58
C HIS A 8 -2.14 -22.09 13.21
N ALA A 9 -0.84 -22.33 13.21
CA ALA A 9 0.09 -21.53 12.43
C ALA A 9 -0.23 -21.80 10.96
N ASN A 10 -0.89 -20.85 10.30
CA ASN A 10 -1.13 -20.91 8.87
C ASN A 10 0.20 -20.69 8.15
N VAL A 11 0.90 -21.78 7.85
CA VAL A 11 2.07 -21.75 6.97
C VAL A 11 1.53 -21.52 5.56
N GLY A 12 1.71 -20.30 5.03
CA GLY A 12 1.38 -20.01 3.63
C GLY A 12 2.10 -21.00 2.72
N THR A 13 1.43 -21.43 1.64
CA THR A 13 2.04 -22.35 0.67
C THR A 13 3.25 -21.70 0.00
N ALA A 14 4.11 -22.49 -0.64
CA ALA A 14 5.24 -21.93 -1.41
C ALA A 14 4.76 -21.00 -2.54
N GLU A 15 3.57 -21.27 -3.09
CA GLU A 15 2.89 -20.39 -4.03
C GLU A 15 2.44 -19.08 -3.37
N ASP A 16 1.89 -19.16 -2.14
CA ASP A 16 1.55 -17.97 -1.35
C ASP A 16 2.74 -17.06 -1.11
N GLN A 17 3.90 -17.65 -0.77
CA GLN A 17 5.15 -16.92 -0.57
C GLN A 17 5.72 -16.37 -1.89
N ALA A 18 5.44 -17.02 -3.03
CA ALA A 18 6.04 -16.60 -4.29
C ALA A 18 5.36 -15.35 -4.88
N TRP A 19 4.02 -15.27 -4.85
CA TRP A 19 3.33 -14.10 -5.39
C TRP A 19 3.46 -12.87 -4.48
N ASP A 20 3.46 -13.09 -3.17
CA ASP A 20 3.44 -12.02 -2.18
C ASP A 20 4.81 -11.33 -2.05
N GLU A 21 5.90 -12.08 -2.20
CA GLU A 21 7.27 -11.58 -2.34
C GLU A 21 7.44 -10.77 -3.62
N ARG A 22 6.87 -11.21 -4.76
CA ARG A 22 6.96 -10.48 -6.04
C ARG A 22 6.28 -9.12 -5.95
N LEU A 23 5.07 -9.05 -5.38
CA LEU A 23 4.38 -7.76 -5.17
C LEU A 23 5.19 -6.85 -4.24
N SER A 24 5.74 -7.40 -3.17
CA SER A 24 6.57 -6.66 -2.22
C SER A 24 7.84 -6.12 -2.88
N ALA A 25 8.54 -6.95 -3.67
CA ALA A 25 9.75 -6.56 -4.39
C ALA A 25 9.47 -5.46 -5.41
N LEU A 26 8.38 -5.57 -6.18
CA LEU A 26 7.96 -4.56 -7.14
C LEU A 26 7.64 -3.22 -6.45
N ALA A 27 6.89 -3.27 -5.35
CA ALA A 27 6.54 -2.08 -4.59
C ALA A 27 7.77 -1.36 -4.02
N GLN A 28 8.70 -2.12 -3.43
CA GLN A 28 9.96 -1.60 -2.90
C GLN A 28 10.86 -1.03 -4.01
N ALA A 29 10.91 -1.67 -5.17
CA ALA A 29 11.64 -1.15 -6.34
C ALA A 29 11.04 0.18 -6.82
N CYS A 30 9.71 0.27 -6.93
CA CYS A 30 9.01 1.50 -7.31
C CYS A 30 9.32 2.64 -6.32
N ARG A 31 9.18 2.40 -5.01
CA ARG A 31 9.49 3.39 -3.98
C ARG A 31 10.95 3.88 -4.06
N LYS A 32 11.90 2.94 -4.20
CA LYS A 32 13.34 3.22 -4.37
C LYS A 32 13.66 4.05 -5.62
N VAL A 33 12.96 3.83 -6.73
CA VAL A 33 13.15 4.60 -7.97
C VAL A 33 12.60 6.01 -7.79
N THR A 34 11.39 6.15 -7.24
CA THR A 34 10.75 7.45 -7.04
C THR A 34 11.53 8.32 -6.03
N GLN A 35 12.08 7.73 -4.97
CA GLN A 35 12.96 8.43 -4.03
C GLN A 35 14.26 8.94 -4.70
N ARG A 36 14.82 8.19 -5.65
CA ARG A 36 16.01 8.62 -6.42
C ARG A 36 15.69 9.70 -7.44
N HIS A 37 14.45 9.73 -7.93
CA HIS A 37 14.00 10.67 -8.96
C HIS A 37 12.69 11.38 -8.55
N PRO A 38 12.69 12.24 -7.50
CA PRO A 38 11.47 12.85 -6.98
C PRO A 38 10.69 13.67 -8.01
N TRP A 39 11.39 14.31 -8.95
CA TRP A 39 10.79 15.08 -10.05
C TRP A 39 9.99 14.20 -11.03
N ALA A 40 10.27 12.90 -11.09
CA ALA A 40 9.56 11.95 -11.95
C ALA A 40 8.23 11.47 -11.32
N ALA A 41 8.03 11.69 -10.01
CA ALA A 41 6.81 11.30 -9.30
C ALA A 41 5.53 11.87 -9.94
N HIS A 42 5.58 13.12 -10.42
CA HIS A 42 4.45 13.76 -11.12
C HIS A 42 4.19 13.16 -12.51
N LEU A 43 5.21 12.56 -13.15
CA LEU A 43 5.06 11.94 -14.46
C LEU A 43 4.33 10.59 -14.38
N LEU A 44 4.50 9.85 -13.28
CA LEU A 44 3.83 8.56 -13.05
C LEU A 44 2.29 8.67 -13.01
N PHE A 45 1.76 9.83 -12.60
CA PHE A 45 0.32 10.08 -12.55
C PHE A 45 -0.25 10.81 -13.76
N SER A 46 0.59 11.46 -14.56
CA SER A 46 0.14 12.32 -15.66
C SER A 46 0.23 11.65 -17.03
N ARG A 47 0.84 10.45 -17.11
CA ARG A 47 1.03 9.73 -18.38
C ARG A 47 0.51 8.30 -18.29
N PRO A 48 -0.21 7.83 -19.32
CA PRO A 48 -0.53 6.41 -19.46
C PRO A 48 0.73 5.55 -19.36
N ALA A 49 0.62 4.43 -18.64
CA ALA A 49 1.69 3.45 -18.41
C ALA A 49 1.90 2.58 -19.67
N VAL A 50 2.35 3.19 -20.78
CA VAL A 50 2.42 2.56 -22.11
C VAL A 50 3.83 2.16 -22.56
N THR A 51 4.84 2.38 -21.71
CA THR A 51 6.20 1.94 -22.03
C THR A 51 6.32 0.41 -21.89
N PRO A 52 7.24 -0.26 -22.61
CA PRO A 52 7.46 -1.70 -22.45
C PRO A 52 7.74 -2.12 -21.00
N ASP A 53 8.47 -1.30 -20.24
CA ASP A 53 8.74 -1.56 -18.82
C ASP A 53 7.48 -1.45 -17.96
N ALA A 54 6.62 -0.48 -18.24
CA ALA A 54 5.35 -0.32 -17.53
C ALA A 54 4.40 -1.49 -17.80
N VAL A 55 4.31 -1.94 -19.06
CA VAL A 55 3.53 -3.13 -19.43
C VAL A 55 4.03 -4.37 -18.70
N ARG A 56 5.35 -4.59 -18.64
CA ARG A 56 5.94 -5.69 -17.86
C ARG A 56 5.65 -5.58 -16.37
N ALA A 57 5.71 -4.39 -15.79
CA ALA A 57 5.40 -4.18 -14.37
C ALA A 57 3.93 -4.53 -14.07
N VAL A 58 2.99 -4.13 -14.93
CA VAL A 58 1.58 -4.48 -14.81
C VAL A 58 1.36 -5.99 -14.96
N ASP A 59 2.03 -6.64 -15.91
CA ASP A 59 1.93 -8.08 -16.13
C ASP A 59 2.44 -8.91 -14.92
N ILE A 60 3.49 -8.44 -14.24
CA ILE A 60 3.95 -9.03 -12.98
C ILE A 60 2.86 -8.95 -11.91
N ILE A 61 2.15 -7.84 -11.80
CA ILE A 61 1.04 -7.68 -10.83
C ILE A 61 -0.12 -8.59 -11.21
N TYR A 62 -0.51 -8.65 -12.49
CA TYR A 62 -1.56 -9.56 -12.95
C TYR A 62 -1.22 -11.01 -12.63
N THR A 63 -0.01 -11.45 -12.97
CA THR A 63 0.46 -12.82 -12.70
C THR A 63 0.40 -13.13 -11.21
N ALA A 64 0.90 -12.22 -10.36
CA ALA A 64 0.87 -12.41 -8.91
C ALA A 64 -0.57 -12.48 -8.36
N LEU A 65 -1.50 -11.66 -8.86
CA LEU A 65 -2.90 -11.70 -8.44
C LEU A 65 -3.61 -12.99 -8.88
N ILE A 66 -3.32 -13.49 -10.08
CA ILE A 66 -3.85 -14.77 -10.58
C ILE A 66 -3.31 -15.93 -9.74
N GLU A 67 -2.00 -15.97 -9.48
CA GLU A 67 -1.38 -16.98 -8.61
C GLU A 67 -1.90 -16.92 -7.17
N ALA A 68 -2.28 -15.73 -6.68
CA ALA A 68 -2.92 -15.56 -5.39
C ALA A 68 -4.36 -16.10 -5.33
N GLY A 69 -4.92 -16.55 -6.46
CA GLY A 69 -6.28 -17.06 -6.56
C GLY A 69 -7.35 -15.97 -6.68
N VAL A 70 -6.98 -14.73 -7.03
CA VAL A 70 -7.97 -13.68 -7.29
C VAL A 70 -8.78 -14.05 -8.54
N PRO A 71 -10.13 -13.94 -8.51
CA PRO A 71 -10.94 -14.20 -9.70
C PRO A 71 -10.52 -13.30 -10.86
N GLU A 72 -10.30 -13.88 -12.05
CA GLU A 72 -9.83 -13.15 -13.23
C GLU A 72 -10.62 -11.86 -13.53
N PRO A 73 -11.97 -11.80 -13.40
CA PRO A 73 -12.72 -10.56 -13.61
C PRO A 73 -12.39 -9.44 -12.60
N GLU A 74 -11.86 -9.79 -11.42
CA GLU A 74 -11.45 -8.83 -10.39
C GLU A 74 -10.01 -8.36 -10.56
N VAL A 75 -9.14 -9.14 -11.22
CA VAL A 75 -7.70 -8.86 -11.36
C VAL A 75 -7.41 -7.43 -11.87
N PRO A 76 -8.04 -6.92 -12.95
CA PRO A 76 -7.76 -5.55 -13.42
C PRO A 76 -8.19 -4.46 -12.45
N ARG A 77 -9.16 -4.73 -11.56
CA ARG A 77 -9.56 -3.77 -10.51
C ARG A 77 -8.56 -3.79 -9.36
N LEU A 78 -8.10 -4.97 -8.95
CA LEU A 78 -7.14 -5.11 -7.86
C LEU A 78 -5.75 -4.63 -8.26
N GLU A 79 -5.30 -4.88 -9.49
CA GLU A 79 -4.04 -4.32 -10.00
C GLU A 79 -4.03 -2.81 -9.84
N ARG A 80 -5.06 -2.11 -10.36
CA ARG A 80 -5.15 -0.65 -10.27
C ARG A 80 -5.13 -0.16 -8.83
N LEU A 81 -5.76 -0.89 -7.91
CA LEU A 81 -5.75 -0.56 -6.49
C LEU A 81 -4.31 -0.65 -5.93
N VAL A 82 -3.62 -1.76 -6.20
CA VAL A 82 -2.25 -2.02 -5.74
C VAL A 82 -1.28 -1.01 -6.34
N SER A 83 -1.27 -0.85 -7.66
CA SER A 83 -0.33 0.05 -8.35
C SER A 83 -0.57 1.51 -7.98
N THR A 84 -1.82 1.95 -7.86
CA THR A 84 -2.14 3.31 -7.40
C THR A 84 -1.68 3.57 -5.98
N PHE A 85 -1.85 2.61 -5.05
CA PHE A 85 -1.32 2.74 -3.70
C PHE A 85 0.20 2.90 -3.71
N VAL A 86 0.92 1.98 -4.37
CA VAL A 86 2.39 1.98 -4.40
C VAL A 86 2.93 3.28 -5.01
N ILE A 87 2.43 3.66 -6.19
CA ILE A 87 2.87 4.86 -6.90
C ILE A 87 2.48 6.11 -6.09
N GLY A 88 1.29 6.15 -5.50
CA GLY A 88 0.77 7.28 -4.74
C GLY A 88 1.54 7.53 -3.46
N PHE A 89 1.84 6.47 -2.72
CA PHE A 89 2.68 6.55 -1.53
C PHE A 89 4.08 7.04 -1.91
N ALA A 90 4.73 6.37 -2.86
CA ALA A 90 6.10 6.69 -3.26
C ALA A 90 6.24 8.15 -3.77
N ALA A 91 5.28 8.61 -4.57
CA ALA A 91 5.25 9.99 -5.06
C ALA A 91 5.01 11.01 -3.95
N SER A 92 4.09 10.72 -3.03
CA SER A 92 3.78 11.58 -1.89
C SER A 92 4.97 11.70 -0.94
N GLU A 93 5.62 10.58 -0.64
CA GLU A 93 6.86 10.56 0.14
C GLU A 93 7.96 11.39 -0.54
N ALA A 94 8.27 11.11 -1.81
CA ALA A 94 9.36 11.76 -2.52
C ALA A 94 9.14 13.28 -2.72
N SER A 95 7.88 13.71 -2.82
CA SER A 95 7.52 15.14 -2.89
C SER A 95 7.50 15.83 -1.52
N GLY A 96 7.77 15.11 -0.42
CA GLY A 96 7.70 15.64 0.93
C GLY A 96 6.28 15.91 1.42
N ARG A 97 5.25 15.39 0.75
CA ARG A 97 3.83 15.54 1.16
C ARG A 97 3.59 15.03 2.58
N PHE A 98 4.37 14.06 3.03
CA PHE A 98 4.31 13.47 4.36
C PHE A 98 5.25 14.11 5.39
N ALA A 99 6.06 15.10 5.01
CA ALA A 99 7.06 15.66 5.91
C ALA A 99 6.41 16.29 7.16
N PRO A 100 7.06 16.19 8.34
CA PRO A 100 6.67 16.95 9.53
C PRO A 100 6.57 18.44 9.19
N GLY A 101 5.45 19.08 9.48
CA GLY A 101 5.19 20.48 9.08
C GLY A 101 4.55 20.68 7.70
N ALA A 102 4.76 19.79 6.72
CA ALA A 102 3.97 19.79 5.47
C ALA A 102 2.58 19.15 5.69
N LEU A 103 2.54 18.16 6.58
CA LEU A 103 1.33 17.62 7.17
C LEU A 103 0.82 18.43 8.36
N ASP A 104 1.48 19.53 8.76
CA ASP A 104 1.35 20.18 10.07
C ASP A 104 -0.06 20.05 10.63
N PRO A 105 -0.28 19.03 11.48
CA PRO A 105 -1.59 18.81 12.00
C PRO A 105 -1.98 20.02 12.86
N ARG A 106 -1.06 20.72 13.54
CA ARG A 106 -1.38 21.92 14.34
C ARG A 106 -1.62 23.17 13.49
N SER A 107 -0.87 23.42 12.42
CA SER A 107 -1.15 24.56 11.51
C SER A 107 -2.35 24.35 10.60
N ARG A 108 -2.75 23.11 10.27
CA ARG A 108 -4.03 22.82 9.59
C ARG A 108 -5.20 22.74 10.57
N ARG A 109 -5.07 22.03 11.70
CA ARG A 109 -6.11 21.92 12.75
C ARG A 109 -6.40 23.29 13.36
N GLY A 110 -5.36 24.09 13.62
CA GLY A 110 -5.50 25.44 14.16
C GLY A 110 -6.20 26.45 13.25
N GLN A 111 -6.55 26.08 12.01
CA GLN A 111 -7.39 26.91 11.13
C GLN A 111 -8.86 26.89 11.54
N LEU A 112 -9.30 25.84 12.23
CA LEU A 112 -10.66 25.67 12.70
C LEU A 112 -10.66 25.40 14.20
N PRO A 113 -11.74 25.73 14.92
CA PRO A 113 -11.79 25.45 16.35
C PRO A 113 -11.89 23.94 16.60
N ASP A 114 -11.31 23.45 17.71
CA ASP A 114 -11.22 22.00 18.00
C ASP A 114 -12.59 21.30 18.06
N ASN A 115 -13.65 22.01 18.47
CA ASN A 115 -15.00 21.47 18.53
C ASN A 115 -15.59 21.14 17.14
N GLU A 116 -15.02 21.68 16.06
CA GLU A 116 -15.38 21.37 14.67
C GLU A 116 -14.55 20.23 14.09
N LEU A 117 -13.53 19.75 14.81
CA LEU A 117 -12.58 18.74 14.34
C LEU A 117 -12.52 17.49 15.25
N PRO A 118 -13.66 16.83 15.55
CA PRO A 118 -13.71 15.75 16.53
C PRO A 118 -12.78 14.56 16.21
N GLY A 119 -12.56 14.25 14.93
CA GLY A 119 -11.61 13.21 14.51
C GLY A 119 -10.15 13.59 14.83
N HIS A 120 -9.78 14.84 14.63
CA HIS A 120 -8.45 15.34 14.96
C HIS A 120 -8.23 15.43 16.47
N SER A 121 -9.23 15.87 17.23
CA SER A 121 -9.15 15.89 18.70
C SER A 121 -8.98 14.47 19.24
N LYS A 122 -9.76 13.51 18.70
CA LYS A 122 -9.63 12.11 19.08
C LYS A 122 -8.26 11.54 18.73
N LEU A 123 -7.75 11.81 17.54
CA LEU A 123 -6.50 11.23 17.04
C LEU A 123 -5.23 12.03 17.41
N GLY A 124 -5.37 13.19 18.06
CA GLY A 124 -4.27 14.10 18.41
C GLY A 124 -3.03 13.40 19.00
N PRO A 125 -3.17 12.51 20.01
CA PRO A 125 -2.03 11.81 20.59
C PRO A 125 -1.21 10.98 19.60
N TRP A 126 -1.84 10.45 18.54
CA TRP A 126 -1.16 9.67 17.50
C TRP A 126 -0.64 10.55 16.36
N LEU A 127 -1.41 11.57 15.97
CA LEU A 127 -1.02 12.51 14.91
C LEU A 127 0.21 13.35 15.28
N ASP A 128 0.53 13.46 16.56
CA ASP A 128 1.70 14.20 17.05
C ASP A 128 2.95 13.31 17.20
N LEU A 129 2.85 12.00 16.94
CA LEU A 129 3.99 11.10 16.97
C LEU A 129 4.91 11.32 15.75
N PRO A 130 6.23 11.06 15.87
CA PRO A 130 7.11 10.99 14.73
C PRO A 130 6.63 9.93 13.72
N VAL A 131 6.69 10.26 12.44
CA VAL A 131 6.29 9.38 11.34
C VAL A 131 7.51 8.57 10.88
N ASP A 132 7.36 7.24 10.83
CA ASP A 132 8.30 6.34 10.15
C ASP A 132 7.65 5.82 8.86
N LEU A 133 7.87 6.55 7.77
CA LEU A 133 7.30 6.22 6.46
C LEU A 133 7.79 4.87 5.91
N THR A 134 8.91 4.35 6.41
CA THR A 134 9.36 3.02 6.01
C THR A 134 8.53 1.95 6.69
N ALA A 135 8.36 2.05 8.00
CA ALA A 135 7.51 1.14 8.75
C ALA A 135 6.04 1.20 8.27
N GLU A 136 5.52 2.41 8.00
CA GLU A 136 4.16 2.58 7.47
C GLU A 136 3.99 1.93 6.10
N PHE A 137 4.91 2.17 5.16
CA PHE A 137 4.84 1.56 3.83
C PHE A 137 4.89 0.02 3.88
N GLU A 138 5.72 -0.55 4.75
CA GLU A 138 5.80 -2.00 4.93
C GLU A 138 4.53 -2.58 5.55
N ALA A 139 3.95 -1.89 6.54
CA ALA A 139 2.67 -2.27 7.15
C ALA A 139 1.53 -2.20 6.13
N ASP A 140 1.46 -1.12 5.35
CA ASP A 140 0.43 -0.94 4.32
C ASP A 140 0.54 -2.00 3.21
N LEU A 141 1.75 -2.41 2.82
CA LEU A 141 1.93 -3.53 1.89
C LEU A 141 1.45 -4.87 2.46
N GLU A 142 1.61 -5.09 3.77
CA GLU A 142 1.01 -6.23 4.45
C GLU A 142 -0.53 -6.15 4.46
N ASP A 143 -1.11 -4.96 4.68
CA ASP A 143 -2.55 -4.74 4.56
C ASP A 143 -3.07 -5.04 3.14
N ILE A 144 -2.37 -4.59 2.11
CA ILE A 144 -2.69 -4.89 0.71
C ILE A 144 -2.65 -6.39 0.44
N ARG A 145 -1.64 -7.11 0.92
CA ARG A 145 -1.56 -8.58 0.77
C ARG A 145 -2.71 -9.29 1.49
N ARG A 146 -3.09 -8.82 2.68
CA ARG A 146 -4.28 -9.32 3.39
C ARG A 146 -5.57 -9.07 2.60
N LEU A 147 -5.69 -7.92 1.94
CA LEU A 147 -6.82 -7.60 1.06
C LEU A 147 -6.87 -8.55 -0.14
N VAL A 148 -5.74 -8.81 -0.81
CA VAL A 148 -5.64 -9.77 -1.93
C VAL A 148 -6.05 -11.17 -1.47
N LYS A 149 -5.52 -11.66 -0.35
CA LYS A 149 -5.90 -12.96 0.25
C LYS A 149 -7.39 -13.04 0.56
N THR A 150 -8.00 -11.92 0.97
CA THR A 150 -9.44 -11.86 1.25
C THR A 150 -10.25 -11.90 -0.05
N ALA A 151 -9.80 -11.23 -1.11
CA ALA A 151 -10.46 -11.27 -2.41
C ALA A 151 -10.42 -12.67 -3.04
N ALA A 152 -9.29 -13.38 -2.90
CA ALA A 152 -9.15 -14.76 -3.37
C ALA A 152 -10.14 -15.74 -2.69
N ARG A 153 -10.42 -15.54 -1.39
CA ARG A 153 -11.34 -16.40 -0.60
C ARG A 153 -12.82 -16.20 -0.88
N ARG A 154 -13.22 -15.17 -1.65
CA ARG A 154 -14.64 -14.91 -1.95
C ARG A 154 -15.30 -15.97 -2.86
N GLN A 155 -14.56 -17.01 -3.23
CA GLN A 155 -15.06 -18.17 -3.97
C GLN A 155 -15.59 -19.31 -3.07
N ASP A 156 -15.38 -19.24 -1.75
CA ASP A 156 -15.93 -20.18 -0.77
C ASP A 156 -17.27 -19.71 -0.18
#